data_AF-A0A9D1XKW0-F1
#
_entry.id   AF-A0A9D1XKW0-F1
#
_cell.length_a   1.000
_cell.length_b   1.000
_cell.length_c   1.000
_cell.angle_alpha   90.00
_cell.angle_beta   90.00
_cell.angle_gamma   90.00
#
_symmetry.space_group_name_H-M   'P 1'
#
loop_
_entity.id
_entity.type
_entity.pdbx_description
1 polymer ?
#
loop_
_entity_poly.entity_id
_entity_poly.type
_entity_poly.pdbx_seq_one_letter_code
_entity_poly.pdbx_strand_id
1 'polypeptide(L)' 'MKIKVTNQSKQIIFTLNESDGAKSLYQQLPLETKVENYSNNEKIFYPSKSLATKNTPLLSSG' A
#
# COMPACT_ATOMS: atom_id res chain seq x y z
N MET A 1 0.29 -10.78 -7.16
CA MET A 1 1.37 -9.78 -7.23
C MET A 1 2.08 -9.78 -5.90
N LYS A 2 3.41 -9.66 -5.88
CA LYS A 2 4.18 -9.59 -4.64
C LYS A 2 4.98 -8.30 -4.61
N ILE A 3 5.00 -7.63 -3.47
CA ILE A 3 5.86 -6.46 -3.26
C ILE A 3 6.85 -6.76 -2.15
N LYS A 4 8.05 -6.22 -2.31
CA LYS A 4 9.11 -6.28 -1.31
C LYS A 4 9.24 -4.90 -0.70
N VAL A 5 9.01 -4.81 0.60
CA VAL A 5 9.23 -3.59 1.38
C VAL A 5 10.52 -3.77 2.16
N THR A 6 11.46 -2.86 1.96
CA THR A 6 12.76 -2.88 2.64
C THR A 6 13.00 -1.57 3.37
N ASN A 7 13.66 -1.67 4.51
CA ASN A 7 14.36 -0.54 5.12
C ASN A 7 15.83 -0.94 5.37
N GLN A 8 16.58 -0.12 6.10
CA GLN A 8 18.00 -0.35 6.38
C GLN A 8 18.30 -1.69 7.09
N SER A 9 17.35 -2.28 7.82
CA SER A 9 17.59 -3.45 8.68
C SER A 9 16.65 -4.63 8.45
N LYS A 10 15.54 -4.43 7.73
CA LYS A 10 14.47 -5.42 7.59
C LYS A 10 13.94 -5.46 6.17
N GLN A 11 13.45 -6.64 5.81
CA GLN A 11 12.75 -6.92 4.57
C GLN A 11 11.48 -7.69 4.87
N ILE A 12 10.37 -7.29 4.26
CA ILE A 12 9.08 -7.97 4.35
C ILE A 12 8.53 -8.16 2.94
N ILE A 13 7.99 -9.34 2.65
CA ILE A 13 7.32 -9.65 1.39
C ILE A 13 5.82 -9.71 1.66
N PHE A 14 5.06 -8.89 0.93
CA PHE A 14 3.59 -8.89 0.98
C PHE A 14 3.03 -9.45 -0.33
N THR A 15 1.97 -10.26 -0.21
CA THR A 15 1.14 -10.66 -1.35
C THR A 15 -0.03 -9.71 -1.47
N LEU A 16 -0.21 -9.10 -2.64
CA LEU A 16 -1.34 -8.21 -2.92
C LEU A 16 -2.50 -8.97 -3.57
N ASN A 17 -3.72 -8.50 -3.33
CA ASN A 17 -4.98 -9.17 -3.66
C ASN A 17 -5.54 -8.90 -5.08
N GLU A 18 -4.70 -8.49 -6.04
CA GLU A 18 -5.11 -8.23 -7.45
C GLU A 18 -6.22 -7.17 -7.66
N SER A 19 -6.64 -6.46 -6.62
CA SER A 19 -7.59 -5.35 -6.71
C SER A 19 -7.05 -4.21 -7.57
N ASP A 20 -7.92 -3.32 -8.03
CA ASP A 20 -7.50 -2.13 -8.79
C ASP A 20 -6.56 -1.24 -7.96
N GLY A 21 -6.84 -1.10 -6.66
CA GLY A 21 -5.94 -0.42 -5.72
C GLY A 21 -4.56 -1.09 -5.68
N ALA A 22 -4.51 -2.41 -5.54
CA ALA A 22 -3.25 -3.17 -5.56
C ALA A 22 -2.47 -3.02 -6.87
N LYS A 23 -3.15 -3.08 -8.02
CA LYS A 23 -2.54 -2.91 -9.35
C LYS A 23 -2.01 -1.49 -9.53
N SER A 24 -2.77 -0.49 -9.10
CA SER A 24 -2.35 0.92 -9.17
C SER A 24 -1.15 1.20 -8.26
N LEU A 25 -1.06 0.58 -7.08
CA LEU A 25 0.14 0.63 -6.24
C LEU A 25 1.32 -0.06 -6.92
N TYR A 26 1.10 -1.24 -7.51
CA TYR A 26 2.16 -2.01 -8.18
C TYR A 26 2.81 -1.24 -9.34
N GLN A 27 2.01 -0.48 -10.10
CA GLN A 27 2.48 0.39 -11.18
C GLN A 27 3.31 1.58 -10.72
N GLN A 28 3.29 1.92 -9.42
CA GLN A 28 4.11 2.99 -8.85
C GLN A 28 5.50 2.50 -8.41
N LEU A 29 5.81 1.21 -8.55
CA LEU A 29 7.11 0.67 -8.18
C LEU A 29 8.20 0.99 -9.22
N PRO A 30 9.46 1.20 -8.79
CA PRO A 30 9.90 1.27 -7.40
C PRO A 30 9.43 2.55 -6.72
N LEU A 31 9.00 2.44 -5.47
CA LEU A 31 8.52 3.55 -4.66
C LEU A 31 9.40 3.70 -3.42
N GLU A 32 10.07 4.84 -3.30
CA GLU A 32 10.72 5.26 -2.07
C GLU A 32 9.83 6.30 -1.39
N THR A 33 9.49 6.05 -0.12
CA THR A 33 8.58 6.93 0.63
C THR A 33 8.85 6.85 2.13
N LYS A 34 8.43 7.89 2.84
CA LYS A 34 8.47 7.93 4.30
C LYS A 34 7.31 7.12 4.87
N VAL A 35 7.61 6.28 5.86
CA VAL A 35 6.61 5.51 6.61
C VAL A 35 6.41 6.14 7.98
N GLU A 36 5.15 6.23 8.41
CA GLU A 36 4.73 6.88 9.66
C GLU A 36 4.05 5.89 10.61
N ASN A 37 4.07 6.20 11.91
CA ASN A 37 3.26 5.50 12.92
C ASN A 37 1.85 6.09 12.91
N TYR A 38 0.82 5.26 12.79
CA TYR A 38 -0.57 5.73 12.84
C TYR A 38 -1.31 5.28 14.12
N SER A 39 -0.83 4.23 14.80
CA SER A 39 -1.36 3.75 16.07
C SER A 39 -0.32 2.81 16.74
N ASN A 40 -0.76 1.88 17.58
CA ASN A 40 0.09 0.95 18.32
C ASN A 40 0.94 0.07 17.38
N ASN A 41 0.28 -0.61 16.43
CA ASN A 41 0.88 -1.70 15.65
C ASN A 41 0.91 -1.37 14.16
N GLU A 42 0.49 -0.16 13.78
CA GLU A 42 0.20 0.20 12.40
C GLU A 42 1.20 1.22 11.87
N LYS A 43 1.72 0.90 10.67
CA LYS A 43 2.60 1.74 9.90
C LYS A 43 1.90 2.12 8.60
N ILE A 44 1.89 3.41 8.26
CA ILE A 44 1.24 3.91 7.05
C ILE A 44 2.22 4.67 6.17
N PHE A 45 1.84 4.87 4.92
CA PHE A 45 2.48 5.81 4.00
C PHE A 45 1.42 6.38 3.07
N TYR A 46 1.70 7.53 2.49
CA TYR A 46 0.87 8.15 1.47
C TYR A 46 1.55 7.98 0.11
N PRO A 47 0.95 7.25 -0.85
CA PRO A 47 1.47 7.17 -2.21
C PRO A 47 1.46 8.56 -2.87
N SER A 48 2.45 8.84 -3.73
CA SER A 48 2.51 10.13 -4.46
C SER A 48 1.37 10.29 -5.48
N LYS A 49 0.79 9.17 -5.93
CA LYS A 49 -0.39 9.14 -6.80
C LYS A 49 -1.52 8.38 -6.12
N SER A 50 -2.73 8.93 -6.17
CA SER A 50 -3.93 8.28 -5.66
C SER A 50 -4.11 6.88 -6.24
N LEU A 51 -4.56 5.96 -5.40
CA LEU A 51 -4.87 4.59 -5.81
C LEU A 51 -6.23 4.53 -6.50
N ALA A 52 -6.41 3.55 -7.39
CA ALA A 52 -7.69 3.34 -8.05
C ALA A 52 -8.74 2.78 -7.07
N THR A 53 -9.93 3.38 -7.08
CA THR A 53 -11.06 3.01 -6.20
C THR A 53 -12.32 2.56 -6.96
N LYS A 54 -12.23 2.44 -8.29
CA LYS A 54 -13.38 2.22 -9.20
C LYS A 54 -14.27 1.04 -8.79
N ASN A 55 -13.66 -0.08 -8.42
CA ASN A 55 -14.37 -1.31 -8.03
C ASN A 55 -14.35 -1.55 -6.51
N THR A 56 -13.97 -0.55 -5.73
CA THR A 56 -14.02 -0.62 -4.26
C THR A 56 -15.43 -0.24 -3.82
N PRO A 57 -16.17 -1.11 -3.12
CA PRO A 57 -17.49 -0.77 -2.61
C PRO A 57 -17.42 0.50 -1.75
N LEU A 58 -18.42 1.37 -1.90
CA LEU A 58 -18.59 2.48 -0.97
C LEU A 58 -18.86 1.90 0.42
N LEU A 59 -18.21 2.49 1.43
CA LEU A 59 -18.46 2.12 2.82
C LEU A 59 -19.93 2.44 3.12
N SER A 60 -20.75 1.41 3.31
CA SER A 60 -22.21 1.59 3.48
C SER A 60 -22.61 2.01 4.89
N SER A 61 -21.71 1.89 5.88
CA SER A 61 -21.88 2.36 7.25
C SER A 61 -20.55 2.27 8.01
N GLY A 62 -20.24 3.28 8.83
CA GLY A 62 -19.06 3.34 9.69
C GLY A 62 -19.44 3.43 11.16
#